data_AF-A0A6C0HLC5-F1
#
_entry.id   AF-A0A6C0HLC5-F1
#
_cell.length_a   1.000
_cell.length_b   1.000
_cell.length_c   1.000
_cell.angle_alpha   90.00
_cell.angle_beta   90.00
_cell.angle_gamma   90.00
#
_symmetry.space_group_name_H-M   'P 1'
#
loop_
_entity.id
_entity.type
_entity.pdbx_description
1 polymer ?
#
loop_
_entity_poly.entity_id
_entity_poly.type
_entity_poly.pdbx_seq_one_letter_code
_entity_poly.pdbx_strand_id
1 'polypeptide(L)'
;MSTSKVNKANKANKANKANKANKANKANKAKNAKINTKKQEIVDYRDVITKTIRKSVSKSIGKNNNIPHKADAIVINDDNFKSSDPNIFVKYAGDNKMIPKFNVINSPAFAAVAIYLKEGQSVFSNYGTLNYMDGTINVSTKSNGIMSGIIRSLFTTSSFFQTYYTGTQPIQSIVTLSSYIPGDIIAMRIKPGEHFVVSQFGFLAASANIKVETSTRFKNMFYGESIFLNEIHVAKDSNEDGIVWIASYGGFDKIIVKSGETIKVDQGLFCFAKKEYNYEITAVGNIKSFLFSGTQFMMRFKGPCEIYVHSNNMHNWIAHLKKTIGKSKDMKTFKNNM
;
A
#
# COMPACT_ATOMS: atom_id res chain seq x y z
N MET A 1 -12.24 -39.71 69.57
CA MET A 1 -12.53 -40.19 68.19
C MET A 1 -12.37 -39.13 67.07
N SER A 2 -11.89 -37.89 67.31
CA SER A 2 -11.88 -36.84 66.26
C SER A 2 -10.56 -36.64 65.48
N THR A 3 -9.42 -37.16 65.93
CA THR A 3 -8.11 -36.97 65.27
C THR A 3 -7.85 -37.89 64.06
N SER A 4 -8.49 -39.07 64.02
CA SER A 4 -8.35 -40.04 62.91
C SER A 4 -9.06 -39.59 61.61
N LYS A 5 -10.23 -38.94 61.72
CA LYS A 5 -11.00 -38.47 60.55
C LYS A 5 -10.34 -37.29 59.83
N VAL A 6 -9.72 -36.36 60.59
CA VAL A 6 -9.03 -35.17 60.04
C VAL A 6 -7.77 -35.57 59.25
N ASN A 7 -7.00 -36.53 59.75
CA ASN A 7 -5.81 -37.02 59.05
C ASN A 7 -6.14 -37.76 57.75
N LYS A 8 -7.28 -38.48 57.70
CA LYS A 8 -7.73 -39.17 56.49
C LYS A 8 -8.23 -38.18 55.42
N ALA A 9 -8.93 -37.12 55.82
CA ALA A 9 -9.38 -36.05 54.93
C ALA A 9 -8.21 -35.23 54.34
N ASN A 10 -7.19 -34.90 55.15
CA ASN A 10 -5.99 -34.20 54.68
C ASN A 10 -5.16 -35.03 53.68
N LYS A 11 -5.06 -36.35 53.90
CA LYS A 11 -4.36 -37.26 52.99
C LYS A 11 -5.10 -37.41 51.65
N ALA A 12 -6.44 -37.48 51.68
CA ALA A 12 -7.28 -37.52 50.49
C ALA A 12 -7.21 -36.21 49.66
N ASN A 13 -7.21 -35.05 50.32
CA ASN A 13 -7.07 -33.75 49.64
C ASN A 13 -5.69 -33.58 48.99
N LYS A 14 -4.62 -34.05 49.64
CA LYS A 14 -3.26 -34.00 49.09
C LYS A 14 -3.12 -34.94 47.88
N ALA A 15 -3.72 -36.14 47.92
CA ALA A 15 -3.76 -37.08 46.81
C ALA A 15 -4.56 -36.53 45.60
N ASN A 16 -5.70 -35.89 45.85
CA ASN A 16 -6.50 -35.27 44.78
C ASN A 16 -5.79 -34.08 44.11
N LYS A 17 -5.07 -33.27 44.88
CA LYS A 17 -4.28 -32.14 44.35
C LYS A 17 -3.09 -32.65 43.51
N ALA A 18 -2.41 -33.71 43.96
CA ALA A 18 -1.34 -34.36 43.20
C ALA A 18 -1.85 -35.00 41.88
N ASN A 19 -3.02 -35.64 41.90
CA ASN A 19 -3.63 -36.21 40.69
C ASN A 19 -4.04 -35.14 39.68
N LYS A 20 -4.60 -34.01 40.13
CA LYS A 20 -4.91 -32.87 39.25
C LYS A 20 -3.64 -32.25 38.63
N ALA A 21 -2.58 -32.09 39.42
CA ALA A 21 -1.30 -31.57 38.93
C ALA A 21 -0.65 -32.51 37.89
N ASN A 22 -0.68 -33.82 38.12
CA ASN A 22 -0.19 -34.80 37.15
C ASN A 22 -0.99 -34.81 35.84
N LYS A 23 -2.32 -34.66 35.92
CA LYS A 23 -3.18 -34.58 34.72
C LYS A 23 -2.92 -33.29 33.92
N ALA A 24 -2.71 -32.15 34.59
CA ALA A 24 -2.34 -30.89 33.96
C ALA A 24 -0.95 -30.94 33.29
N ASN A 25 0.04 -31.55 33.95
CA ASN A 25 1.37 -31.74 33.37
C ASN A 25 1.34 -32.65 32.13
N LYS A 26 0.53 -33.71 32.15
CA LYS A 26 0.36 -34.60 30.99
C LYS A 26 -0.32 -33.89 29.82
N ALA A 27 -1.30 -33.02 30.08
CA ALA A 27 -1.96 -32.21 29.07
C ALA A 27 -1.02 -31.15 28.45
N ASN A 28 -0.21 -30.48 29.26
CA ASN A 28 0.79 -29.53 28.78
C ASN A 28 1.89 -30.21 27.95
N LYS A 29 2.33 -31.40 28.36
CA LYS A 29 3.30 -32.19 27.59
C LYS A 29 2.74 -32.60 26.22
N ALA A 30 1.47 -33.00 26.15
CA ALA A 30 0.79 -33.32 24.89
C ALA A 30 0.59 -32.08 23.99
N LYS A 31 0.28 -30.91 24.57
CA LYS A 31 0.16 -29.65 23.83
C LYS A 31 1.50 -29.19 23.25
N ASN A 32 2.58 -29.29 24.03
CA ASN A 32 3.93 -28.97 23.57
C ASN A 32 4.44 -29.94 22.51
N ALA A 33 4.10 -31.23 22.62
CA ALA A 33 4.42 -32.20 21.57
C ALA A 33 3.74 -31.83 20.24
N LYS A 34 2.43 -31.48 20.25
CA LYS A 34 1.71 -31.02 19.05
C LYS A 34 2.28 -29.73 18.45
N ILE A 35 2.73 -28.79 19.28
CA ILE A 35 3.38 -27.55 18.82
C ILE A 35 4.72 -27.85 18.17
N ASN A 36 5.52 -28.78 18.74
CA ASN A 36 6.80 -29.18 18.17
C ASN A 36 6.61 -29.94 16.85
N THR A 37 5.61 -30.80 16.72
CA THR A 37 5.28 -31.46 15.45
C THR A 37 4.90 -30.46 14.37
N LYS A 38 4.05 -29.46 14.68
CA LYS A 38 3.72 -28.38 13.73
C LYS A 38 4.92 -27.51 13.36
N LYS A 39 5.82 -27.22 14.31
CA LYS A 39 7.08 -26.52 14.03
C LYS A 39 7.95 -27.34 13.08
N GLN A 40 8.03 -28.65 13.27
CA GLN A 40 8.78 -29.55 12.40
C GLN A 40 8.19 -29.60 10.98
N GLU A 41 6.86 -29.71 10.84
CA GLU A 41 6.20 -29.62 9.53
C GLU A 41 6.48 -28.29 8.81
N ILE A 42 6.51 -27.17 9.53
CA ILE A 42 6.85 -25.85 8.97
C ILE A 42 8.33 -25.80 8.51
N VAL A 43 9.24 -26.44 9.24
CA VAL A 43 10.65 -26.56 8.84
C VAL A 43 10.78 -27.44 7.59
N ASP A 44 10.07 -28.56 7.53
CA ASP A 44 10.09 -29.45 6.37
C ASP A 44 9.50 -28.78 5.12
N TYR A 45 8.41 -28.00 5.25
CA TYR A 45 7.87 -27.20 4.15
C TYR A 45 8.85 -26.13 3.67
N ARG A 46 9.56 -25.47 4.59
CA ARG A 46 10.61 -24.51 4.24
C ARG A 46 11.75 -25.19 3.48
N ASP A 47 12.16 -26.38 3.88
CA ASP A 47 13.20 -27.15 3.21
C ASP A 47 12.80 -27.60 1.81
N VAL A 48 11.54 -28.03 1.62
CA VAL A 48 10.99 -28.39 0.31
C VAL A 48 10.92 -27.17 -0.61
N ILE A 49 10.43 -26.03 -0.11
CA ILE A 49 10.38 -24.78 -0.89
C ILE A 49 11.80 -24.32 -1.23
N THR A 50 12.73 -24.35 -0.28
CA THR A 50 14.13 -23.94 -0.50
C THR A 50 14.85 -24.85 -1.50
N LYS A 51 14.63 -26.17 -1.44
CA LYS A 51 15.17 -27.12 -2.42
C LYS A 51 14.55 -26.92 -3.81
N THR A 52 13.25 -26.63 -3.89
CA THR A 52 12.56 -26.39 -5.16
C THR A 52 13.02 -25.08 -5.79
N ILE A 53 13.14 -24.01 -5.01
CA ILE A 53 13.69 -22.72 -5.46
C ILE A 53 15.15 -22.90 -5.90
N ARG A 54 16.00 -23.56 -5.10
CA ARG A 54 17.39 -23.84 -5.50
C ARG A 54 17.49 -24.64 -6.79
N LYS A 55 16.61 -25.63 -7.00
CA LYS A 55 16.60 -26.46 -8.22
C LYS A 55 16.11 -25.68 -9.44
N SER A 56 15.16 -24.76 -9.27
CA SER A 56 14.69 -23.87 -10.34
C SER A 56 15.73 -22.80 -10.68
N VAL A 57 16.39 -22.24 -9.66
CA VAL A 57 17.47 -21.26 -9.80
C VAL A 57 18.71 -21.90 -10.41
N SER A 58 19.11 -23.11 -10.01
CA SER A 58 20.26 -23.82 -10.59
C SER A 58 20.03 -24.30 -12.02
N LYS A 59 18.77 -24.51 -12.42
CA LYS A 59 18.40 -24.76 -13.82
C LYS A 59 18.44 -23.49 -14.68
N SER A 60 18.15 -22.33 -14.08
CA SER A 60 18.09 -21.05 -14.79
C SER A 60 19.44 -20.32 -14.86
N ILE A 61 20.37 -20.64 -13.95
CA ILE A 61 21.69 -20.01 -13.89
C ILE A 61 22.72 -21.04 -14.33
N GLY A 62 23.12 -20.98 -15.61
CA GLY A 62 24.26 -21.72 -16.13
C GLY A 62 25.53 -21.43 -15.31
N LYS A 63 26.35 -22.47 -15.13
CA LYS A 63 27.62 -22.46 -14.38
C LYS A 63 28.45 -21.21 -14.68
N ASN A 64 28.49 -20.25 -13.75
CA ASN A 64 29.63 -19.35 -13.63
C ASN A 64 29.88 -19.04 -12.15
N ASN A 65 30.91 -19.70 -11.60
CA ASN A 65 31.35 -19.54 -10.22
C ASN A 65 32.34 -18.38 -10.16
N ASN A 66 31.91 -17.25 -9.61
CA ASN A 66 32.74 -16.32 -8.84
C ASN A 66 31.83 -15.25 -8.21
N ILE A 67 31.51 -15.41 -6.92
CA ILE A 67 30.84 -14.38 -6.12
C ILE A 67 31.89 -13.81 -5.16
N PRO A 68 32.35 -12.56 -5.33
CA PRO A 68 33.15 -11.91 -4.31
C PRO A 68 32.27 -11.45 -3.14
N HIS A 69 32.77 -11.65 -1.93
CA HIS A 69 32.20 -11.10 -0.69
C HIS A 69 32.40 -9.58 -0.64
N LYS A 70 31.44 -8.81 -1.18
CA LYS A 70 31.13 -7.44 -0.77
C LYS A 70 29.72 -7.12 -1.24
N ALA A 71 28.91 -6.51 -0.38
CA ALA A 71 27.53 -6.13 -0.71
C ALA A 71 27.54 -4.98 -1.72
N ASP A 72 27.73 -5.31 -2.99
CA ASP A 72 27.50 -4.37 -4.08
C ASP A 72 26.00 -4.28 -4.33
N ALA A 73 25.47 -3.06 -4.20
CA ALA A 73 24.07 -2.73 -4.39
C ALA A 73 23.55 -3.32 -5.71
N ILE A 74 22.41 -3.99 -5.64
CA ILE A 74 21.70 -4.51 -6.81
C ILE A 74 21.35 -3.32 -7.72
N VAL A 75 22.12 -3.16 -8.80
CA VAL A 75 21.83 -2.20 -9.87
C VAL A 75 20.91 -2.90 -10.87
N ILE A 76 19.66 -2.46 -10.96
CA ILE A 76 18.68 -2.93 -11.93
C ILE A 76 18.51 -1.82 -12.97
N ASN A 77 18.95 -2.09 -14.20
CA ASN A 77 18.82 -1.18 -15.34
C ASN A 77 17.44 -1.35 -15.98
N ASP A 78 16.72 -0.24 -16.18
CA ASP A 78 15.38 -0.23 -16.78
C ASP A 78 15.29 0.87 -17.87
N ASP A 79 15.94 0.64 -19.01
CA ASP A 79 16.17 1.67 -20.04
C ASP A 79 15.00 1.87 -21.05
N ASN A 80 13.89 1.14 -20.95
CA ASN A 80 12.95 1.03 -22.08
C ASN A 80 11.70 1.94 -22.06
N PHE A 81 11.52 2.82 -21.06
CA PHE A 81 10.41 3.80 -21.08
C PHE A 81 10.90 5.22 -21.42
N LYS A 82 10.48 5.75 -22.58
CA LYS A 82 10.70 7.15 -22.99
C LYS A 82 9.38 7.93 -22.87
N SER A 83 9.30 8.81 -21.88
CA SER A 83 8.16 9.73 -21.72
C SER A 83 8.35 11.02 -22.53
N SER A 84 7.24 11.55 -23.05
CA SER A 84 7.16 12.91 -23.62
C SER A 84 7.06 14.02 -22.56
N ASP A 85 6.67 13.69 -21.33
CA ASP A 85 6.68 14.62 -20.18
C ASP A 85 7.84 14.27 -19.24
N PRO A 86 8.91 15.10 -19.18
CA PRO A 86 10.07 14.86 -18.34
C PRO A 86 9.80 15.07 -16.84
N ASN A 87 8.66 15.65 -16.45
CA ASN A 87 8.29 15.79 -15.04
C ASN A 87 7.56 14.55 -14.51
N ILE A 88 6.90 13.75 -15.35
CA ILE A 88 6.00 12.68 -14.89
C ILE A 88 6.68 11.29 -14.82
N PHE A 89 7.74 11.10 -15.59
CA PHE A 89 8.47 9.82 -15.62
C PHE A 89 9.94 10.09 -15.38
N VAL A 90 10.22 10.64 -14.19
CA VAL A 90 11.59 10.97 -13.83
C VAL A 90 12.31 9.68 -13.48
N LYS A 91 13.45 9.42 -14.11
CA LYS A 91 14.37 8.37 -13.67
C LYS A 91 15.39 8.99 -12.72
N TYR A 92 15.65 8.33 -11.59
CA TYR A 92 16.73 8.68 -10.65
C TYR A 92 16.70 10.12 -10.11
N ALA A 93 15.53 10.71 -9.89
CA ALA A 93 15.42 12.14 -9.66
C ALA A 93 16.15 12.60 -8.38
N GLY A 94 17.15 13.47 -8.54
CA GLY A 94 17.82 14.25 -7.47
C GLY A 94 18.78 13.47 -6.57
N ASP A 95 20.03 13.92 -6.48
CA ASP A 95 20.84 13.71 -5.27
C ASP A 95 20.78 14.98 -4.41
N ASN A 96 19.58 15.55 -4.30
CA ASN A 96 19.34 16.75 -3.52
C ASN A 96 18.53 16.41 -2.27
N LYS A 97 18.43 17.34 -1.33
CA LYS A 97 17.82 17.06 -0.01
C LYS A 97 16.35 16.59 -0.09
N MET A 98 15.59 17.01 -1.10
CA MET A 98 14.14 16.75 -1.18
C MET A 98 13.81 15.55 -2.05
N ILE A 99 14.47 15.42 -3.19
CA ILE A 99 14.20 14.36 -4.15
C ILE A 99 15.36 13.37 -4.06
N PRO A 100 15.15 12.18 -3.46
CA PRO A 100 16.17 11.14 -3.37
C PRO A 100 16.24 10.30 -4.65
N LYS A 101 17.39 9.69 -4.89
CA LYS A 101 17.52 8.65 -5.92
C LYS A 101 16.53 7.51 -5.63
N PHE A 102 15.95 6.94 -6.67
CA PHE A 102 15.06 5.79 -6.57
C PHE A 102 15.14 4.91 -7.82
N ASN A 103 14.56 3.71 -7.72
CA ASN A 103 14.31 2.82 -8.84
C ASN A 103 12.92 2.19 -8.72
N VAL A 104 12.17 2.12 -9.81
CA VAL A 104 10.95 1.32 -9.87
C VAL A 104 11.35 -0.10 -10.29
N ILE A 105 10.92 -1.09 -9.53
CA ILE A 105 11.25 -2.51 -9.73
C ILE A 105 9.95 -3.31 -9.90
N ASN A 106 10.00 -4.42 -10.61
CA ASN A 106 8.85 -5.32 -10.86
C ASN A 106 7.65 -4.67 -11.60
N SER A 107 7.91 -3.56 -12.30
CA SER A 107 6.95 -2.92 -13.21
C SER A 107 6.65 -3.84 -14.42
N PRO A 108 5.44 -3.77 -15.02
CA PRO A 108 4.31 -2.90 -14.66
C PRO A 108 3.20 -3.60 -13.85
N ALA A 109 3.33 -4.90 -13.57
CA ALA A 109 2.23 -5.67 -13.00
C ALA A 109 2.16 -5.60 -11.47
N PHE A 110 3.32 -5.53 -10.80
CA PHE A 110 3.43 -5.52 -9.33
C PHE A 110 4.60 -4.64 -8.91
N ALA A 111 4.59 -3.39 -9.38
CA ALA A 111 5.68 -2.46 -9.17
C ALA A 111 5.90 -2.15 -7.68
N ALA A 112 7.17 -1.99 -7.32
CA ALA A 112 7.61 -1.40 -6.07
C ALA A 112 8.61 -0.29 -6.38
N VAL A 113 8.75 0.68 -5.47
CA VAL A 113 9.79 1.72 -5.56
C VAL A 113 10.82 1.49 -4.47
N ALA A 114 12.07 1.29 -4.87
CA ALA A 114 13.24 1.28 -3.99
C ALA A 114 13.81 2.71 -3.94
N ILE A 115 13.78 3.33 -2.77
CA ILE A 115 14.18 4.72 -2.55
C ILE A 115 15.47 4.73 -1.71
N TYR A 116 16.49 5.43 -2.20
CA TYR A 116 17.80 5.54 -1.57
C TYR A 116 17.90 6.84 -0.79
N LEU A 117 17.96 6.75 0.52
CA LEU A 117 17.95 7.88 1.45
C LEU A 117 19.30 8.06 2.12
N LYS A 118 19.93 9.21 1.88
CA LYS A 118 21.08 9.70 2.64
C LYS A 118 20.64 10.29 3.98
N GLU A 119 21.62 10.57 4.83
CA GLU A 119 21.42 11.24 6.11
C GLU A 119 20.56 12.51 5.94
N GLY A 120 19.45 12.55 6.67
CA GLY A 120 18.52 13.68 6.67
C GLY A 120 17.55 13.75 5.49
N GLN A 121 17.69 12.91 4.45
CA GLN A 121 16.66 12.76 3.42
C GLN A 121 15.49 11.95 3.98
N SER A 122 14.27 12.37 3.63
CA SER A 122 13.06 11.75 4.14
C SER A 122 11.96 11.69 3.09
N VAL A 123 11.25 10.58 3.08
CA VAL A 123 10.00 10.38 2.31
C VAL A 123 8.92 9.91 3.27
N PHE A 124 7.66 10.16 2.91
CA PHE A 124 6.53 9.63 3.65
C PHE A 124 5.59 8.84 2.75
N SER A 125 4.86 7.92 3.35
CA SER A 125 3.83 7.14 2.68
C SER A 125 2.61 6.94 3.58
N ASN A 126 1.52 6.45 2.96
CA ASN A 126 0.37 5.98 3.71
C ASN A 126 0.65 4.62 4.37
N TYR A 127 -0.15 4.30 5.37
CA TYR A 127 -0.10 3.00 6.05
C TYR A 127 -0.19 1.82 5.06
N GLY A 128 0.56 0.75 5.37
CA GLY A 128 0.48 -0.52 4.63
C GLY A 128 1.23 -0.56 3.31
N THR A 129 2.12 0.41 3.05
CA THR A 129 2.91 0.49 1.82
C THR A 129 4.34 -0.05 1.95
N LEU A 130 4.84 -0.23 3.18
CA LEU A 130 6.19 -0.73 3.43
C LEU A 130 6.33 -2.20 3.06
N ASN A 131 7.33 -2.51 2.23
CA ASN A 131 7.76 -3.90 1.99
C ASN A 131 8.93 -4.27 2.90
N TYR A 132 10.07 -3.62 2.71
CA TYR A 132 11.29 -3.83 3.46
C TYR A 132 12.15 -2.58 3.43
N MET A 133 13.04 -2.44 4.41
CA MET A 133 13.96 -1.32 4.54
C MET A 133 15.25 -1.78 5.23
N ASP A 134 16.33 -1.04 5.02
CA ASP A 134 17.56 -1.24 5.76
C ASP A 134 17.37 -0.92 7.25
N GLY A 135 18.13 -1.60 8.12
CA GLY A 135 18.07 -1.39 9.57
C GLY A 135 18.55 0.00 10.04
N THR A 136 19.08 0.80 9.12
CA THR A 136 19.56 2.17 9.36
C THR A 136 18.51 3.23 8.99
N ILE A 137 17.32 2.85 8.55
CA ILE A 137 16.21 3.78 8.35
C ILE A 137 15.53 4.10 9.69
N ASN A 138 15.42 5.40 9.99
CA ASN A 138 14.59 5.88 11.10
C ASN A 138 13.12 6.01 10.64
N VAL A 139 12.20 5.47 11.42
CA VAL A 139 10.75 5.51 11.14
C VAL A 139 10.03 6.36 12.19
N SER A 140 9.24 7.32 11.72
CA SER A 140 8.34 8.09 12.59
C SER A 140 6.96 8.21 11.97
N THR A 141 5.92 8.05 12.77
CA THR A 141 4.53 8.21 12.30
C THR A 141 3.97 9.50 12.86
N LYS A 142 3.48 10.37 11.96
CA LYS A 142 2.86 11.64 12.31
C LYS A 142 1.38 11.59 11.96
N SER A 143 0.56 12.09 12.89
CA SER A 143 -0.82 12.44 12.60
C SER A 143 -0.84 13.86 12.05
N ASN A 144 -1.55 14.08 10.95
CA ASN A 144 -1.71 15.44 10.39
C ASN A 144 -2.70 16.32 11.17
N GLY A 145 -3.11 15.91 12.38
CA GLY A 145 -3.91 16.72 13.29
C GLY A 145 -5.38 16.86 12.88
N ILE A 146 -6.21 17.18 13.87
CA ILE A 146 -7.67 17.36 13.86
C ILE A 146 -8.49 16.06 13.88
N MET A 147 -9.39 15.97 14.88
CA MET A 147 -10.45 14.96 15.03
C MET A 147 -11.31 14.78 13.75
N SER A 148 -11.40 15.81 12.90
CA SER A 148 -12.09 15.76 11.60
C SER A 148 -11.37 14.88 10.58
N GLY A 149 -10.05 14.71 10.68
CA GLY A 149 -9.26 13.78 9.89
C GLY A 149 -9.57 12.31 10.22
N ILE A 150 -9.89 12.02 11.49
CA ILE A 150 -10.32 10.68 11.91
C ILE A 150 -11.66 10.33 11.25
N ILE A 151 -12.65 11.23 11.34
CA ILE A 151 -13.96 11.03 10.70
C ILE A 151 -13.78 10.87 9.19
N ARG A 152 -12.95 11.69 8.53
CA ARG A 152 -12.66 11.57 7.09
C ARG A 152 -11.94 10.25 6.73
N SER A 153 -11.04 9.76 7.57
CA SER A 153 -10.35 8.47 7.35
C SER A 153 -11.26 7.25 7.49
N LEU A 154 -12.41 7.36 8.16
CA LEU A 154 -13.41 6.28 8.18
C LEU A 154 -14.14 6.15 6.84
N PHE A 155 -14.24 7.25 6.08
CA PHE A 155 -14.94 7.30 4.79
C PHE A 155 -14.01 7.32 3.58
N THR A 156 -12.69 7.39 3.79
CA THR A 156 -11.68 7.46 2.74
C THR A 156 -10.57 6.46 3.00
N THR A 157 -9.91 5.95 1.95
CA THR A 157 -8.68 5.16 2.10
C THR A 157 -7.46 6.03 2.40
N SER A 158 -7.65 7.33 2.66
CA SER A 158 -6.57 8.23 3.04
C SER A 158 -6.24 7.98 4.51
N SER A 159 -4.99 7.60 4.78
CA SER A 159 -4.54 7.36 6.15
C SER A 159 -4.45 8.69 6.90
N PHE A 160 -5.04 8.76 8.10
CA PHE A 160 -4.85 9.88 9.04
C PHE A 160 -3.40 10.02 9.51
N PHE A 161 -2.65 8.91 9.40
CA PHE A 161 -1.27 8.79 9.79
C PHE A 161 -0.38 8.68 8.56
N GLN A 162 0.62 9.54 8.47
CA GLN A 162 1.71 9.44 7.50
C GLN A 162 2.93 8.85 8.21
N THR A 163 3.52 7.82 7.62
CA THR A 163 4.75 7.23 8.11
C THR A 163 5.92 7.79 7.32
N TYR A 164 6.85 8.42 8.02
CA TYR A 164 8.07 9.01 7.48
C TYR A 164 9.23 8.01 7.66
N TYR A 165 10.02 7.87 6.60
CA TYR A 165 11.24 7.09 6.55
C TYR A 165 12.40 8.05 6.30
N THR A 166 13.38 8.07 7.19
CA THR A 166 14.49 9.02 7.14
C THR A 166 15.82 8.27 7.14
N GLY A 167 16.68 8.59 6.17
CA GLY A 167 18.03 8.07 6.10
C GLY A 167 18.89 8.61 7.24
N THR A 168 19.74 7.75 7.81
CA THR A 168 20.66 8.11 8.91
C THR A 168 22.14 7.97 8.53
N GLN A 169 22.42 7.52 7.31
CA GLN A 169 23.77 7.19 6.86
C GLN A 169 24.24 8.14 5.76
N PRO A 170 25.53 8.54 5.74
CA PRO A 170 26.05 9.44 4.71
C PRO A 170 25.97 8.88 3.28
N ILE A 171 26.11 7.55 3.11
CA ILE A 171 26.17 6.91 1.79
C ILE A 171 24.76 6.74 1.20
N GLN A 172 23.97 5.81 1.73
CA GLN A 172 22.53 5.65 1.48
C GLN A 172 22.00 4.48 2.32
N SER A 173 20.72 4.55 2.66
CA SER A 173 19.90 3.48 3.19
C SER A 173 18.70 3.28 2.26
N ILE A 174 18.23 2.05 2.09
CA ILE A 174 17.15 1.74 1.16
C ILE A 174 15.85 1.54 1.92
N VAL A 175 14.77 2.16 1.45
CA VAL A 175 13.39 1.80 1.79
C VAL A 175 12.65 1.40 0.52
N THR A 176 11.98 0.24 0.56
CA THR A 176 11.18 -0.25 -0.56
C THR A 176 9.70 -0.21 -0.20
N LEU A 177 8.92 0.48 -1.03
CA LEU A 177 7.49 0.67 -0.86
C LEU A 177 6.74 0.10 -2.07
N SER A 178 5.56 -0.48 -1.86
CA SER A 178 4.66 -0.86 -2.94
C SER A 178 3.20 -0.60 -2.58
N SER A 179 2.36 -0.57 -3.60
CA SER A 179 0.93 -0.43 -3.41
C SER A 179 0.29 -1.75 -2.97
N TYR A 180 -0.85 -1.64 -2.28
CA TYR A 180 -1.72 -2.78 -1.97
C TYR A 180 -2.59 -3.18 -3.17
N ILE A 181 -2.65 -2.34 -4.20
CA ILE A 181 -3.32 -2.63 -5.48
C ILE A 181 -2.27 -3.10 -6.48
N PRO A 182 -2.56 -4.15 -7.28
CA PRO A 182 -1.65 -4.60 -8.31
C PRO A 182 -1.60 -3.58 -9.44
N GLY A 183 -0.41 -3.29 -9.94
CA GLY A 183 -0.20 -2.34 -11.03
C GLY A 183 1.21 -1.76 -11.02
N ASP A 184 1.32 -0.58 -11.62
CA ASP A 184 2.57 0.10 -11.89
C ASP A 184 2.78 1.31 -10.97
N ILE A 185 3.98 1.91 -11.02
CA ILE A 185 4.34 3.12 -10.26
C ILE A 185 4.84 4.21 -11.21
N ILE A 186 4.23 5.39 -11.07
CA ILE A 186 4.54 6.61 -11.81
C ILE A 186 5.26 7.57 -10.86
N ALA A 187 6.43 8.07 -11.26
CA ALA A 187 7.24 8.95 -10.43
C ALA A 187 7.22 10.39 -10.96
N MET A 188 6.40 11.22 -10.32
CA MET A 188 6.06 12.56 -10.77
C MET A 188 6.76 13.62 -9.92
N ARG A 189 7.62 14.42 -10.55
CA ARG A 189 8.20 15.64 -9.99
C ARG A 189 7.16 16.74 -9.98
N ILE A 190 7.07 17.44 -8.86
CA ILE A 190 6.13 18.54 -8.62
C ILE A 190 6.94 19.79 -8.35
N LYS A 191 6.76 20.83 -9.16
CA LYS A 191 7.42 22.12 -8.95
C LYS A 191 6.59 23.00 -8.01
N PRO A 192 7.21 23.96 -7.30
CA PRO A 192 6.47 25.00 -6.60
C PRO A 192 5.43 25.67 -7.52
N GLY A 193 4.19 25.80 -7.03
CA GLY A 193 3.06 26.35 -7.79
C GLY A 193 2.30 25.34 -8.65
N GLU A 194 2.83 24.13 -8.87
CA GLU A 194 2.07 23.06 -9.51
C GLU A 194 1.14 22.35 -8.53
N HIS A 195 -0.07 22.07 -9.00
CA HIS A 195 -1.08 21.36 -8.24
C HIS A 195 -1.63 20.20 -9.08
N PHE A 196 -1.70 19.02 -8.48
CA PHE A 196 -2.25 17.83 -9.10
C PHE A 196 -3.42 17.30 -8.29
N VAL A 197 -4.37 16.70 -8.99
CA VAL A 197 -5.44 15.88 -8.41
C VAL A 197 -5.14 14.43 -8.75
N VAL A 198 -5.02 13.60 -7.73
CA VAL A 198 -4.75 12.16 -7.83
C VAL A 198 -5.93 11.38 -7.27
N SER A 199 -6.22 10.24 -7.88
CA SER A 199 -7.26 9.34 -7.43
C SER A 199 -7.04 8.89 -5.97
N GLN A 200 -8.14 8.54 -5.29
CA GLN A 200 -8.13 8.16 -3.88
C GLN A 200 -7.14 7.02 -3.57
N PHE A 201 -7.03 6.05 -4.47
CA PHE A 201 -6.20 4.85 -4.31
C PHE A 201 -4.79 5.02 -4.91
N GLY A 202 -4.53 6.11 -5.64
CA GLY A 202 -3.30 6.27 -6.41
C GLY A 202 -2.11 6.79 -5.61
N PHE A 203 -2.30 7.47 -4.48
CA PHE A 203 -1.17 7.98 -3.70
C PHE A 203 -0.39 6.84 -3.02
N LEU A 204 0.90 6.69 -3.33
CA LEU A 204 1.79 5.72 -2.69
C LEU A 204 2.71 6.40 -1.67
N ALA A 205 3.56 7.32 -2.13
CA ALA A 205 4.58 7.98 -1.30
C ALA A 205 4.96 9.35 -1.89
N ALA A 206 5.61 10.20 -1.10
CA ALA A 206 6.17 11.47 -1.57
C ALA A 206 7.36 11.96 -0.74
N SER A 207 8.11 12.92 -1.27
CA SER A 207 9.14 13.66 -0.54
C SER A 207 8.57 14.51 0.59
N ALA A 208 9.37 14.78 1.62
CA ALA A 208 8.91 15.45 2.84
C ALA A 208 8.34 16.88 2.64
N ASN A 209 8.66 17.56 1.53
CA ASN A 209 8.11 18.88 1.19
C ASN A 209 6.74 18.83 0.47
N ILE A 210 6.22 17.64 0.12
CA ILE A 210 4.92 17.51 -0.52
C ILE A 210 3.79 17.55 0.53
N LYS A 211 2.72 18.27 0.20
CA LYS A 211 1.44 18.22 0.91
C LYS A 211 0.44 17.38 0.14
N VAL A 212 -0.29 16.56 0.87
CA VAL A 212 -1.38 15.71 0.35
C VAL A 212 -2.63 16.03 1.16
N GLU A 213 -3.64 16.55 0.49
CA GLU A 213 -4.90 16.94 1.11
C GLU A 213 -6.05 16.18 0.46
N THR A 214 -6.88 15.53 1.26
CA THR A 214 -8.07 14.86 0.72
C THR A 214 -9.15 15.90 0.46
N SER A 215 -9.44 16.16 -0.81
CA SER A 215 -10.60 16.92 -1.24
C SER A 215 -11.81 16.00 -1.42
N THR A 216 -12.98 16.51 -1.06
CA THR A 216 -14.26 15.86 -1.34
C THR A 216 -15.01 16.72 -2.34
N ARG A 217 -15.35 16.14 -3.49
CA ARG A 217 -16.17 16.80 -4.52
C ARG A 217 -17.45 16.01 -4.71
N PHE A 218 -18.53 16.74 -4.98
CA PHE A 218 -19.88 16.20 -5.20
C PHE A 218 -20.46 15.48 -3.97
N LYS A 219 -21.14 16.23 -3.10
CA LYS A 219 -21.96 15.70 -1.99
C LYS A 219 -23.40 15.57 -2.46
N ASN A 220 -23.69 14.61 -3.32
CA ASN A 220 -25.07 14.44 -3.77
C ASN A 220 -25.83 13.61 -2.73
N MET A 221 -26.55 14.32 -1.86
CA MET A 221 -27.24 13.78 -0.67
C MET A 221 -28.25 12.67 -1.01
N PHE A 222 -28.73 12.62 -2.26
CA PHE A 222 -29.66 11.60 -2.77
C PHE A 222 -29.02 10.26 -3.09
N TYR A 223 -27.72 10.22 -3.41
CA TYR A 223 -27.02 8.99 -3.81
C TYR A 223 -26.04 8.48 -2.75
N GLY A 224 -25.79 9.25 -1.69
CA GLY A 224 -24.99 8.83 -0.54
C GLY A 224 -23.49 8.63 -0.81
N GLU A 225 -23.03 8.83 -2.04
CA GLU A 225 -21.63 8.67 -2.43
C GLU A 225 -20.95 10.02 -2.68
N SER A 226 -19.71 10.14 -2.22
CA SER A 226 -18.85 11.32 -2.43
C SER A 226 -17.58 10.88 -3.16
N ILE A 227 -17.09 11.73 -4.06
CA ILE A 227 -15.81 11.48 -4.73
C ILE A 227 -14.70 12.09 -3.88
N PHE A 228 -13.75 11.24 -3.49
CA PHE A 228 -12.56 11.65 -2.78
C PHE A 228 -11.36 11.65 -3.71
N LEU A 229 -10.62 12.74 -3.70
CA LEU A 229 -9.40 12.91 -4.49
C LEU A 229 -8.31 13.49 -3.60
N ASN A 230 -7.07 13.09 -3.86
CA ASN A 230 -5.89 13.63 -3.21
C ASN A 230 -5.39 14.84 -4.00
N GLU A 231 -5.43 16.03 -3.41
CA GLU A 231 -4.78 17.21 -3.93
C GLU A 231 -3.32 17.22 -3.47
N ILE A 232 -2.39 17.31 -4.43
CA ILE A 232 -0.96 17.19 -4.19
C ILE A 232 -0.23 18.41 -4.72
N HIS A 233 0.63 19.00 -3.88
CA HIS A 233 1.41 20.19 -4.18
C HIS A 233 2.64 20.31 -3.28
N VAL A 234 3.62 21.11 -3.67
CA VAL A 234 4.75 21.48 -2.79
C VAL A 234 4.24 22.41 -1.68
N ALA A 235 4.72 22.20 -0.45
CA ALA A 235 4.38 23.04 0.69
C ALA A 235 4.74 24.51 0.45
N LYS A 236 3.90 25.43 0.94
CA LYS A 236 4.04 26.89 0.70
C LYS A 236 5.35 27.48 1.25
N ASP A 237 5.96 26.82 2.23
CA ASP A 237 7.23 27.19 2.86
C ASP A 237 8.45 26.55 2.18
N SER A 238 8.25 25.81 1.07
CA SER A 238 9.31 25.18 0.29
C SER A 238 9.36 25.74 -1.14
N ASN A 239 10.54 26.16 -1.57
CA ASN A 239 10.83 26.55 -2.95
C ASN A 239 11.56 25.44 -3.74
N GLU A 240 11.70 24.26 -3.14
CA GLU A 240 12.36 23.11 -3.76
C GLU A 240 11.32 22.24 -4.45
N ASP A 241 11.70 21.63 -5.57
CA ASP A 241 10.86 20.64 -6.21
C ASP A 241 10.65 19.43 -5.29
N GLY A 242 9.47 18.83 -5.35
CA GLY A 242 9.16 17.58 -4.68
C GLY A 242 8.98 16.43 -5.68
N ILE A 243 8.81 15.23 -5.15
CA ILE A 243 8.46 14.05 -5.93
C ILE A 243 7.35 13.26 -5.26
N VAL A 244 6.50 12.67 -6.09
CA VAL A 244 5.36 11.87 -5.69
C VAL A 244 5.42 10.57 -6.49
N TRP A 245 5.34 9.45 -5.79
CA TRP A 245 5.11 8.15 -6.40
C TRP A 245 3.62 7.84 -6.35
N ILE A 246 3.05 7.58 -7.53
CA ILE A 246 1.63 7.27 -7.74
C ILE A 246 1.53 5.83 -8.21
N ALA A 247 0.69 5.03 -7.57
CA ALA A 247 0.37 3.68 -8.00
C ALA A 247 -0.82 3.69 -8.97
N SER A 248 -0.73 2.93 -10.07
CA SER A 248 -1.87 2.62 -10.92
C SER A 248 -2.53 1.30 -10.52
N TYR A 249 -3.84 1.16 -10.79
CA TYR A 249 -4.49 -0.15 -10.73
C TYR A 249 -4.44 -0.80 -12.11
N GLY A 250 -3.61 -1.84 -12.24
CA GLY A 250 -3.14 -2.30 -13.55
C GLY A 250 -2.09 -1.35 -14.13
N GLY A 251 -2.04 -1.21 -15.45
CA GLY A 251 -1.20 -0.20 -16.10
C GLY A 251 -1.81 1.20 -16.03
N PHE A 252 -1.21 2.13 -16.75
CA PHE A 252 -1.74 3.48 -16.91
C PHE A 252 -1.58 3.95 -18.36
N ASP A 253 -2.46 4.85 -18.78
CA ASP A 253 -2.42 5.50 -20.10
C ASP A 253 -2.51 7.02 -19.98
N LYS A 254 -1.85 7.72 -20.90
CA LYS A 254 -1.96 9.17 -21.06
C LYS A 254 -2.97 9.49 -22.15
N ILE A 255 -3.98 10.29 -21.81
CA ILE A 255 -4.96 10.82 -22.75
C ILE A 255 -4.72 12.31 -22.93
N ILE A 256 -4.51 12.73 -24.19
CA ILE A 256 -4.39 14.13 -24.57
C ILE A 256 -5.73 14.58 -25.15
N VAL A 257 -6.35 15.59 -24.54
CA VAL A 257 -7.61 16.19 -24.99
C VAL A 257 -7.27 17.52 -25.65
N LYS A 258 -7.53 17.66 -26.95
CA LYS A 258 -7.15 18.88 -27.68
C LYS A 258 -8.13 20.03 -27.37
N SER A 259 -7.74 21.24 -27.73
CA SER A 259 -8.60 22.42 -27.58
C SER A 259 -9.95 22.21 -28.28
N GLY A 260 -11.05 22.51 -27.56
CA GLY A 260 -12.42 22.31 -28.07
C GLY A 260 -12.97 20.88 -27.90
N GLU A 261 -12.11 19.89 -27.63
CA GLU A 261 -12.55 18.51 -27.39
C GLU A 261 -13.01 18.31 -25.94
N THR A 262 -13.80 17.27 -25.72
CA THR A 262 -14.29 16.88 -24.40
C THR A 262 -14.21 15.36 -24.26
N ILE A 263 -13.75 14.91 -23.09
CA ILE A 263 -13.75 13.49 -22.73
C ILE A 263 -14.52 13.28 -21.42
N LYS A 264 -15.14 12.11 -21.29
CA LYS A 264 -15.72 11.61 -20.05
C LYS A 264 -14.93 10.38 -19.62
N VAL A 265 -14.41 10.40 -18.41
CA VAL A 265 -13.60 9.31 -17.82
C VAL A 265 -14.38 8.75 -16.64
N ASP A 266 -14.54 7.43 -16.58
CA ASP A 266 -15.08 6.77 -15.40
C ASP A 266 -14.22 7.15 -14.17
N GLN A 267 -14.85 7.61 -13.10
CA GLN A 267 -14.12 8.07 -11.92
C GLN A 267 -13.26 6.97 -11.28
N GLY A 268 -13.62 5.69 -11.42
CA GLY A 268 -12.81 4.55 -10.99
C GLY A 268 -11.61 4.24 -11.88
N LEU A 269 -11.56 4.81 -13.10
CA LEU A 269 -10.43 4.75 -14.04
C LEU A 269 -9.55 6.01 -14.01
N PHE A 270 -10.01 7.11 -13.42
CA PHE A 270 -9.18 8.30 -13.27
C PHE A 270 -7.95 7.99 -12.39
N CYS A 271 -6.74 8.32 -12.87
CA CYS A 271 -5.50 8.16 -12.10
C CYS A 271 -5.01 9.50 -11.55
N PHE A 272 -4.65 10.45 -12.42
CA PHE A 272 -4.34 11.82 -12.02
C PHE A 272 -4.40 12.81 -13.19
N ALA A 273 -4.45 14.10 -12.86
CA ALA A 273 -4.36 15.21 -13.80
C ALA A 273 -3.87 16.47 -13.07
N LYS A 274 -3.47 17.52 -13.80
CA LYS A 274 -3.25 18.84 -13.17
C LYS A 274 -4.57 19.37 -12.64
N LYS A 275 -4.54 20.01 -11.47
CA LYS A 275 -5.72 20.57 -10.80
C LYS A 275 -6.36 21.72 -11.59
N GLU A 276 -5.57 22.45 -12.36
CA GLU A 276 -6.06 23.56 -13.20
C GLU A 276 -6.95 23.09 -14.36
N TYR A 277 -6.87 21.81 -14.74
CA TYR A 277 -7.75 21.22 -15.74
C TYR A 277 -9.14 21.05 -15.12
N ASN A 278 -9.95 22.11 -15.22
CA ASN A 278 -11.33 22.11 -14.73
C ASN A 278 -12.09 20.88 -15.24
N TYR A 279 -12.72 20.15 -14.32
CA TYR A 279 -13.54 18.99 -14.63
C TYR A 279 -14.87 19.06 -13.90
N GLU A 280 -15.88 18.42 -14.48
CA GLU A 280 -17.21 18.29 -13.90
C GLU A 280 -17.50 16.84 -13.56
N ILE A 281 -18.07 16.60 -12.38
CA ILE A 281 -18.57 15.28 -11.99
C ILE A 281 -20.02 15.17 -12.43
N THR A 282 -20.31 14.15 -13.23
CA THR A 282 -21.67 13.85 -13.71
C THR A 282 -22.03 12.40 -13.41
N ALA A 283 -23.26 12.14 -12.97
CA ALA A 283 -23.76 10.76 -12.87
C ALA A 283 -23.95 10.16 -14.27
N VAL A 284 -23.82 8.84 -14.39
CA VAL A 284 -24.03 8.14 -15.67
C VAL A 284 -25.52 7.98 -15.96
N GLY A 285 -26.03 8.79 -16.88
CA GLY A 285 -27.37 8.65 -17.44
C GLY A 285 -28.49 8.83 -16.39
N ASN A 286 -29.58 8.09 -16.60
CA ASN A 286 -30.76 8.01 -15.73
C ASN A 286 -30.59 6.94 -14.63
N ILE A 287 -31.41 6.98 -13.58
CA ILE A 287 -31.27 6.13 -12.36
C ILE A 287 -31.12 4.62 -12.63
N LYS A 288 -31.72 4.13 -13.74
CA LYS A 288 -31.55 2.74 -14.18
C LYS A 288 -30.11 2.46 -14.66
N SER A 289 -29.53 3.35 -15.46
CA SER A 289 -28.14 3.23 -15.94
C SER A 289 -27.13 3.27 -14.78
N PHE A 290 -27.38 4.09 -13.76
CA PHE A 290 -26.58 4.16 -12.54
C PHE A 290 -26.57 2.82 -11.77
N LEU A 291 -27.72 2.15 -11.65
CA LEU A 291 -27.85 0.87 -10.92
C LEU A 291 -27.29 -0.34 -11.68
N PHE A 292 -27.35 -0.34 -13.01
CA PHE A 292 -27.03 -1.53 -13.82
C PHE A 292 -25.67 -1.47 -14.55
N SER A 293 -25.06 -0.29 -14.74
CA SER A 293 -23.82 -0.17 -15.52
C SER A 293 -22.54 -0.49 -14.75
N GLY A 294 -22.58 -0.49 -13.41
CA GLY A 294 -21.39 -0.59 -12.56
C GLY A 294 -20.59 0.72 -12.45
N THR A 295 -20.81 1.68 -13.36
CA THR A 295 -20.21 3.02 -13.29
C THR A 295 -21.18 4.01 -12.66
N GLN A 296 -20.77 4.58 -11.53
CA GLN A 296 -21.61 5.50 -10.77
C GLN A 296 -21.41 6.96 -11.22
N PHE A 297 -20.16 7.37 -11.45
CA PHE A 297 -19.80 8.74 -11.80
C PHE A 297 -18.78 8.83 -12.93
N MET A 298 -18.90 9.88 -13.74
CA MET A 298 -17.97 10.25 -14.79
C MET A 298 -17.37 11.62 -14.48
N MET A 299 -16.07 11.76 -14.75
CA MET A 299 -15.34 13.01 -14.75
C MET A 299 -15.27 13.54 -16.18
N ARG A 300 -15.91 14.68 -16.45
CA ARG A 300 -15.88 15.33 -17.76
C ARG A 300 -14.79 16.40 -17.79
N PHE A 301 -13.85 16.27 -18.72
CA PHE A 301 -12.78 17.23 -18.94
C PHE A 301 -12.94 17.89 -20.32
N LYS A 302 -12.64 19.18 -20.40
CA LYS A 302 -12.59 19.94 -21.66
C LYS A 302 -11.15 20.36 -21.93
N GLY A 303 -10.67 20.12 -23.15
CA GLY A 303 -9.30 20.44 -23.52
C GLY A 303 -9.05 21.94 -23.75
N PRO A 304 -7.78 22.36 -23.83
CA PRO A 304 -6.59 21.51 -23.87
C PRO A 304 -6.20 20.98 -22.48
N CYS A 305 -6.04 19.66 -22.34
CA CYS A 305 -5.57 19.06 -21.10
C CYS A 305 -4.96 17.66 -21.32
N GLU A 306 -4.27 17.18 -20.29
CA GLU A 306 -3.69 15.84 -20.24
C GLU A 306 -4.17 15.11 -19.00
N ILE A 307 -4.64 13.88 -19.18
CA ILE A 307 -5.27 13.08 -18.13
C ILE A 307 -4.60 11.71 -18.13
N TYR A 308 -4.28 11.20 -16.95
CA TYR A 308 -3.75 9.86 -16.76
C TYR A 308 -4.84 8.97 -16.20
N VAL A 309 -4.99 7.78 -16.77
CA VAL A 309 -6.02 6.81 -16.40
C VAL A 309 -5.39 5.46 -16.04
N HIS A 310 -6.05 4.72 -15.15
CA HIS A 310 -5.74 3.33 -14.84
C HIS A 310 -6.21 2.42 -15.98
N SER A 311 -5.56 1.28 -16.19
CA SER A 311 -6.05 0.27 -17.14
C SER A 311 -7.16 -0.60 -16.53
N ASN A 312 -7.37 -0.54 -15.22
CA ASN A 312 -8.40 -1.31 -14.51
C ASN A 312 -9.16 -0.44 -13.51
N ASN A 313 -10.41 -0.81 -13.20
CA ASN A 313 -11.34 0.01 -12.42
C ASN A 313 -11.48 -0.53 -10.99
N MET A 314 -10.94 0.21 -10.01
CA MET A 314 -10.96 -0.19 -8.60
C MET A 314 -12.38 -0.28 -8.03
N HIS A 315 -13.28 0.58 -8.47
CA HIS A 315 -14.67 0.58 -7.99
C HIS A 315 -15.43 -0.64 -8.49
N ASN A 316 -15.24 -1.03 -9.74
CA ASN A 316 -15.82 -2.26 -10.28
C ASN A 316 -15.30 -3.49 -9.55
N TRP A 317 -14.01 -3.53 -9.22
CA TRP A 317 -13.42 -4.61 -8.43
C TRP A 317 -14.01 -4.68 -7.02
N ILE A 318 -14.11 -3.56 -6.31
CA ILE A 318 -14.72 -3.49 -4.97
C ILE A 318 -16.20 -3.91 -5.03
N ALA A 319 -16.96 -3.46 -6.02
CA ALA A 319 -18.35 -3.83 -6.20
C ALA A 319 -18.50 -5.34 -6.44
N HIS A 320 -17.63 -5.92 -7.28
CA HIS A 320 -17.57 -7.37 -7.50
C HIS A 320 -17.28 -8.13 -6.20
N LEU A 321 -16.24 -7.71 -5.45
CA LEU A 321 -15.88 -8.33 -4.17
C LEU A 321 -17.03 -8.26 -3.16
N LYS A 322 -17.68 -7.11 -3.00
CA LYS A 322 -18.83 -6.95 -2.09
C LYS A 322 -19.97 -7.89 -2.45
N LYS A 323 -20.26 -8.05 -3.75
CA LYS A 323 -21.30 -8.98 -4.23
C LYS A 323 -20.94 -10.44 -3.97
N THR A 324 -19.68 -10.82 -4.14
CA THR A 324 -19.22 -12.20 -3.96
C THR A 324 -19.11 -12.56 -2.47
N ILE A 325 -18.51 -11.68 -1.67
CA ILE A 325 -18.33 -11.90 -0.22
C ILE A 325 -19.65 -11.73 0.54
N GLY A 326 -20.48 -10.74 0.19
CA GLY A 326 -21.78 -10.52 0.84
C GLY A 326 -22.79 -11.65 0.62
N LYS A 327 -22.55 -12.53 -0.36
CA LYS A 327 -23.35 -13.75 -0.61
C LYS A 327 -22.87 -14.96 0.19
N SER A 328 -21.68 -14.95 0.80
CA SER A 328 -21.24 -16.07 1.64
C SER A 328 -21.92 -15.97 3.02
N LYS A 329 -22.67 -17.01 3.39
CA LYS A 329 -23.41 -17.09 4.67
C LYS A 329 -22.50 -17.16 5.90
N ASP A 330 -21.19 -17.28 5.72
CA ASP A 330 -20.24 -17.67 6.77
C ASP A 330 -19.69 -16.53 7.63
N MET A 331 -19.98 -15.26 7.29
CA MET A 331 -19.51 -14.11 8.08
C MET A 331 -20.25 -13.96 9.42
N LYS A 332 -21.45 -14.54 9.58
CA LYS A 332 -22.14 -14.58 10.88
C LYS A 332 -21.40 -15.45 11.90
N THR A 333 -20.63 -16.43 11.44
CA THR A 333 -19.88 -17.36 12.29
C THR A 333 -18.53 -16.79 12.74
N PHE A 334 -17.92 -15.89 11.94
CA PHE A 334 -16.63 -15.28 12.27
C PHE A 334 -16.73 -14.22 13.38
N LYS A 335 -17.84 -13.47 13.45
CA LYS A 335 -18.09 -12.48 14.52
C LYS A 335 -18.34 -13.09 15.90
N ASN A 336 -18.69 -14.36 15.99
CA ASN A 336 -18.97 -15.03 17.26
C ASN A 336 -17.73 -15.71 17.88
N ASN A 337 -16.57 -15.67 17.20
CA ASN A 337 -15.34 -16.36 17.61
C ASN A 337 -14.11 -15.42 17.73
N MET A 338 -14.32 -14.10 17.76
CA MET A 338 -13.31 -13.09 18.15
C MET A 338 -13.81 -12.34 19.37
#